data_AF-A0A1H0S2W7-F1
#
_entry.id   AF-A0A1H0S2W7-F1
#
_cell.length_a   1.000
_cell.length_b   1.000
_cell.length_c   1.000
_cell.angle_alpha   90.00
_cell.angle_beta   90.00
_cell.angle_gamma   90.00
#
_symmetry.space_group_name_H-M   'P 1'
#
loop_
_entity.id
_entity.type
_entity.pdbx_description
1 polymer ?
#
loop_
_entity_poly.entity_id
_entity_poly.type
_entity_poly.pdbx_seq_one_letter_code
_entity_poly.pdbx_strand_id
1 'polypeptide(L)'
;MIAPALTRRLLDEYAQRVPPPADGPAHKARWNALTEREREILVAVGKRWTNGEIAAHFVVTESTVKTHVRRILAKIGARDRIQAVIFAYDLGLALPRTLKQGDATAPTCTATPVSEPPEAP
;
A
#
# COMPACT_ATOMS: atom_id res chain seq x y z
N MET A 1 -28.58 10.31 31.57
CA MET A 1 -27.78 9.07 31.44
C MET A 1 -28.20 8.34 30.18
N ILE A 2 -27.26 7.96 29.32
CA ILE A 2 -27.57 7.15 28.14
C ILE A 2 -27.82 5.73 28.64
N ALA A 3 -29.00 5.17 28.35
CA ALA A 3 -29.35 3.82 28.75
C ALA A 3 -28.40 2.81 28.04
N PRO A 4 -27.75 1.87 28.75
CA PRO A 4 -26.80 0.94 28.15
C PRO A 4 -27.36 0.11 26.98
N ALA A 5 -28.67 -0.15 27.00
CA ALA A 5 -29.38 -0.83 25.91
C ALA A 5 -29.42 -0.01 24.61
N LEU A 6 -29.49 1.32 24.71
CA LEU A 6 -29.44 2.22 23.55
C LEU A 6 -28.04 2.21 22.94
N THR A 7 -26.99 2.23 23.77
CA THR A 7 -25.60 2.14 23.31
C THR A 7 -25.31 0.80 22.62
N ARG A 8 -25.82 -0.33 23.16
CA ARG A 8 -25.67 -1.65 22.53
C ARG A 8 -26.34 -1.73 21.15
N ARG A 9 -27.57 -1.22 21.01
CA ARG A 9 -28.27 -1.21 19.72
C ARG A 9 -27.53 -0.37 18.66
N LEU A 10 -27.02 0.80 19.05
CA LEU A 10 -26.24 1.64 18.14
C LEU A 10 -24.91 1.00 17.75
N LEU A 11 -24.26 0.30 18.69
CA LEU A 11 -23.03 -0.45 18.41
C LEU A 11 -23.28 -1.65 17.49
N ASP A 12 -24.37 -2.40 17.69
CA ASP A 12 -24.71 -3.54 16.82
C ASP A 12 -25.08 -3.08 15.41
N GLU A 13 -25.86 -2.01 15.28
CA GLU A 13 -26.23 -1.44 13.97
C GLU A 13 -24.99 -0.86 13.25
N TYR A 14 -24.06 -0.26 14.00
CA TYR A 14 -22.78 0.19 13.47
C TYR A 14 -21.88 -0.99 13.07
N ALA A 15 -21.78 -2.02 13.90
CA ALA A 15 -20.97 -3.21 13.64
C ALA A 15 -21.42 -3.95 12.37
N GLN A 16 -22.71 -3.93 12.03
CA GLN A 16 -23.23 -4.47 10.78
C GLN A 16 -22.88 -3.64 9.54
N ARG A 17 -22.58 -2.35 9.71
CA ARG A 17 -22.12 -1.45 8.63
C ARG A 17 -20.60 -1.42 8.50
N VAL A 18 -19.87 -1.80 9.55
CA VAL A 18 -18.43 -1.98 9.51
C VAL A 18 -18.14 -3.22 8.64
N PRO A 19 -17.34 -3.10 7.56
CA PRO A 19 -16.93 -4.25 6.78
C PRO A 19 -16.30 -5.30 7.70
N PRO A 20 -16.53 -6.61 7.46
CA PRO A 20 -15.95 -7.66 8.28
C PRO A 20 -14.42 -7.49 8.37
N PRO A 21 -13.81 -7.88 9.51
CA PRO A 21 -12.39 -7.71 9.73
C PRO A 21 -11.61 -8.26 8.55
N ALA A 22 -10.61 -7.48 8.14
CA ALA A 22 -9.98 -7.62 6.84
C ALA A 22 -9.11 -8.89 6.71
N ASP A 23 -8.98 -9.65 7.79
CA ASP A 23 -8.30 -10.95 7.87
C ASP A 23 -9.15 -12.12 7.36
N GLY A 24 -10.35 -11.82 6.80
CA GLY A 24 -11.30 -12.83 6.36
C GLY A 24 -10.76 -13.79 5.28
N PRO A 25 -11.40 -14.96 5.08
CA PRO A 25 -10.94 -16.00 4.15
C PRO A 25 -10.69 -15.49 2.71
N ALA A 26 -11.48 -14.51 2.28
CA ALA A 26 -11.36 -13.89 0.96
C ALA A 26 -10.08 -13.06 0.77
N HIS A 27 -9.54 -12.43 1.83
CA HIS A 27 -8.26 -11.72 1.75
C HIS A 27 -7.09 -12.70 1.65
N LYS A 28 -7.13 -13.79 2.43
CA LYS A 28 -6.12 -14.86 2.36
C LYS A 28 -6.12 -15.57 0.99
N ALA A 29 -7.29 -15.82 0.41
CA ALA A 29 -7.39 -16.40 -0.94
C ALA A 29 -6.74 -15.50 -2.01
N ARG A 30 -7.02 -14.19 -1.96
CA ARG A 30 -6.42 -13.20 -2.87
C ARG A 30 -4.91 -13.06 -2.68
N TRP A 31 -4.43 -13.14 -1.43
CA TRP A 31 -3.00 -13.20 -1.13
C TRP A 31 -2.33 -14.44 -1.73
N ASN A 32 -2.93 -15.61 -1.55
CA ASN A 32 -2.39 -16.88 -2.07
C ASN A 32 -2.41 -16.96 -3.60
N ALA A 33 -3.27 -16.21 -4.28
CA ALA A 33 -3.30 -16.11 -5.73
C ALA A 33 -2.11 -15.33 -6.33
N LEU A 34 -1.37 -14.59 -5.51
CA LEU A 34 -0.16 -13.87 -5.93
C LEU A 34 1.03 -14.84 -6.01
N THR A 35 1.83 -14.68 -7.06
CA THR A 35 3.15 -15.32 -7.16
C THR A 35 4.10 -14.73 -6.12
N GLU A 36 5.20 -15.43 -5.82
CA GLU A 36 6.17 -14.96 -4.83
C GLU A 36 6.68 -13.54 -5.13
N ARG A 37 7.04 -13.28 -6.39
CA ARG A 37 7.49 -11.96 -6.82
C ARG A 37 6.43 -10.87 -6.66
N GLU A 38 5.17 -11.21 -6.90
CA GLU A 38 4.06 -10.27 -6.74
C GLU A 38 3.80 -9.95 -5.26
N ARG A 39 3.99 -10.92 -4.36
CA ARG A 39 3.90 -10.72 -2.91
C ARG A 39 4.98 -9.76 -2.42
N GLU A 40 6.23 -9.97 -2.84
CA GLU A 40 7.35 -9.08 -2.50
C GLU A 40 7.07 -7.62 -2.92
N ILE A 41 6.58 -7.43 -4.15
CA ILE A 41 6.22 -6.11 -4.67
C ILE A 41 5.04 -5.52 -3.90
N LEU A 42 4.02 -6.32 -3.56
CA LEU A 42 2.88 -5.85 -2.77
C LEU A 42 3.30 -5.42 -1.35
N VAL A 43 4.25 -6.13 -0.73
CA VAL A 43 4.83 -5.72 0.57
C VAL A 43 5.55 -4.38 0.44
N ALA A 44 6.35 -4.18 -0.62
CA ALA A 44 7.02 -2.89 -0.87
C ALA A 44 6.00 -1.76 -1.13
N VAL A 45 4.91 -2.07 -1.83
CA VAL A 45 3.78 -1.13 -2.01
C VAL A 45 3.15 -0.77 -0.67
N GLY A 46 2.90 -1.76 0.20
CA GLY A 46 2.39 -1.56 1.56
C GLY A 46 3.30 -0.69 2.44
N LYS A 47 4.62 -0.78 2.25
CA LYS A 47 5.63 0.11 2.86
C LYS A 47 5.62 1.54 2.30
N ARG A 48 4.77 1.82 1.31
CA ARG A 48 4.64 3.09 0.59
C ARG A 48 5.85 3.48 -0.27
N TRP A 49 6.64 2.51 -0.72
CA TRP A 49 7.77 2.79 -1.61
C TRP A 49 7.33 3.22 -3.00
N THR A 50 7.96 4.24 -3.57
CA THR A 50 7.72 4.68 -4.95
C THR A 50 8.14 3.60 -5.96
N ASN A 51 7.66 3.69 -7.20
CA ASN A 51 8.03 2.72 -8.22
C ASN A 51 9.54 2.74 -8.53
N GLY A 52 10.19 3.89 -8.39
CA GLY A 52 11.65 4.03 -8.51
C GLY A 52 12.40 3.35 -7.37
N GLU A 53 11.95 3.51 -6.11
CA GLU A 53 12.54 2.80 -4.95
C GLU A 53 12.36 1.28 -5.07
N ILE A 54 11.18 0.83 -5.50
CA ILE A 54 10.91 -0.59 -5.76
C ILE A 54 11.83 -1.09 -6.89
N ALA A 55 11.96 -0.34 -7.98
CA ALA A 55 12.82 -0.68 -9.11
C ALA A 55 14.29 -0.83 -8.69
N ALA A 56 14.80 0.11 -7.90
CA ALA A 56 16.16 0.09 -7.36
C ALA A 56 16.39 -1.11 -6.43
N HIS A 57 15.46 -1.40 -5.52
CA HIS A 57 15.59 -2.51 -4.57
C HIS A 57 15.58 -3.87 -5.26
N PHE A 58 14.75 -4.01 -6.29
CA PHE A 58 14.56 -5.25 -7.01
C PHE A 58 15.44 -5.41 -8.25
N VAL A 59 16.30 -4.42 -8.55
CA VAL A 59 17.20 -4.35 -9.70
C VAL A 59 16.45 -4.56 -11.03
N VAL A 60 15.36 -3.83 -11.20
CA VAL A 60 14.50 -3.86 -12.40
C VAL A 60 14.19 -2.44 -12.88
N THR A 61 13.59 -2.29 -14.05
CA THR A 61 13.13 -0.99 -14.55
C THR A 61 11.80 -0.56 -13.92
N GLU A 62 11.56 0.75 -13.83
CA GLU A 62 10.26 1.27 -13.36
C GLU A 62 9.07 0.81 -14.21
N SER A 63 9.26 0.63 -15.52
CA SER A 63 8.23 0.13 -16.43
C SER A 63 7.81 -1.30 -16.07
N THR A 64 8.78 -2.13 -15.68
CA THR A 64 8.55 -3.49 -15.19
C THR A 64 7.76 -3.46 -13.88
N VAL A 65 8.15 -2.59 -12.93
CA VAL A 65 7.40 -2.41 -11.67
C VAL A 65 5.96 -1.99 -11.92
N LYS A 66 5.72 -0.98 -12.77
CA LYS A 66 4.36 -0.53 -13.13
C LYS A 66 3.52 -1.68 -13.70
N THR A 67 4.13 -2.53 -14.53
CA THR A 67 3.48 -3.72 -15.09
C THR A 67 3.11 -4.72 -13.99
N HIS A 68 4.03 -5.01 -13.07
CA HIS A 68 3.75 -5.88 -11.92
C HIS A 68 2.65 -5.30 -11.03
N VAL A 69 2.70 -4.02 -10.67
CA VAL A 69 1.68 -3.35 -9.85
C VAL A 69 0.31 -3.45 -10.51
N ARG A 70 0.20 -3.20 -11.82
CA ARG A 70 -1.08 -3.34 -12.54
C ARG A 70 -1.63 -4.77 -12.47
N ARG A 71 -0.78 -5.79 -12.62
CA ARG A 71 -1.18 -7.20 -12.50
C ARG A 71 -1.61 -7.55 -11.08
N ILE A 72 -0.89 -7.06 -10.08
CA ILE A 72 -1.21 -7.25 -8.65
C ILE A 72 -2.58 -6.63 -8.35
N LEU A 73 -2.81 -5.38 -8.75
CA LEU A 73 -4.08 -4.68 -8.58
C LEU A 73 -5.26 -5.48 -9.17
N ALA A 74 -5.09 -5.99 -10.39
CA ALA A 74 -6.09 -6.83 -11.03
C ALA A 74 -6.35 -8.13 -10.25
N LYS A 75 -5.31 -8.80 -9.74
CA LYS A 75 -5.43 -10.05 -8.99
C LYS A 75 -6.10 -9.88 -7.62
N ILE A 76 -5.80 -8.80 -6.91
CA ILE A 76 -6.38 -8.53 -5.58
C ILE A 76 -7.72 -7.79 -5.67
N GLY A 77 -8.14 -7.37 -6.87
CA GLY A 77 -9.35 -6.60 -7.10
C GLY A 77 -9.27 -5.14 -6.62
N ALA A 78 -8.05 -4.60 -6.49
CA ALA A 78 -7.83 -3.21 -6.12
C ALA A 78 -7.86 -2.30 -7.35
N ARG A 79 -8.50 -1.14 -7.22
CA ARG A 79 -8.61 -0.15 -8.30
C ARG A 79 -7.41 0.77 -8.38
N ASP A 80 -6.79 1.05 -7.24
CA ASP A 80 -5.69 1.98 -7.12
C ASP A 80 -4.64 1.49 -6.11
N ARG A 81 -3.53 2.21 -6.08
CA ARG A 81 -2.41 1.93 -5.19
C ARG A 81 -2.78 2.05 -3.72
N ILE A 82 -3.69 2.95 -3.36
CA ILE A 82 -4.13 3.14 -1.97
C ILE A 82 -4.89 1.91 -1.51
N GLN A 83 -5.78 1.36 -2.34
CA GLN A 83 -6.47 0.11 -2.06
C GLN A 83 -5.51 -1.08 -1.92
N ALA A 84 -4.40 -1.12 -2.67
CA ALA A 84 -3.36 -2.12 -2.45
C ALA A 84 -2.63 -1.95 -1.10
N VAL A 85 -2.39 -0.71 -0.68
CA VAL A 85 -1.80 -0.42 0.64
C VAL A 85 -2.75 -0.84 1.76
N ILE A 86 -4.05 -0.52 1.62
CA ILE A 86 -5.09 -0.95 2.56
C ILE A 86 -5.13 -2.48 2.61
N PHE A 87 -5.13 -3.15 1.47
CA PHE A 87 -5.08 -4.61 1.40
C PHE A 87 -3.83 -5.21 2.09
N ALA A 88 -2.67 -4.57 1.96
CA ALA A 88 -1.45 -5.00 2.66
C ALA A 88 -1.53 -4.76 4.18
N TYR A 89 -2.14 -3.66 4.61
CA TYR A 89 -2.41 -3.37 6.02
C TYR A 89 -3.37 -4.39 6.63
N ASP A 90 -4.44 -4.69 5.91
CA ASP A 90 -5.48 -5.66 6.25
C ASP A 90 -4.91 -7.08 6.46
N LEU A 91 -3.83 -7.42 5.76
CA LEU A 91 -3.12 -8.69 5.93
C LEU A 91 -2.03 -8.65 7.01
N GLY A 92 -1.85 -7.51 7.68
CA GLY A 92 -0.77 -7.29 8.65
C GLY A 92 0.63 -7.20 8.02
N LEU A 93 0.72 -7.08 6.69
CA LEU A 93 1.99 -7.03 5.95
C LEU A 93 2.66 -5.64 6.03
N ALA A 94 1.87 -4.62 6.36
CA ALA A 94 2.35 -3.26 6.57
C ALA A 94 1.74 -2.69 7.85
N LEU A 95 2.57 -2.52 8.89
CA LEU A 95 2.15 -1.77 10.07
C LEU A 95 2.06 -0.27 9.74
N PRO A 96 1.06 0.45 10.26
CA PRO A 96 1.10 1.89 10.26
C PRO A 96 2.34 2.26 11.07
N ARG A 97 3.20 3.12 10.53
CA ARG A 97 4.42 3.61 11.19
C ARG A 97 4.00 4.33 12.47
N THR A 98 3.71 3.58 13.53
CA THR A 98 3.41 4.09 14.86
C THR A 98 4.74 4.64 15.35
N LEU A 99 4.70 5.85 15.88
CA LEU A 99 5.83 6.72 16.17
C LEU A 99 6.90 6.01 17.03
N LYS A 100 7.82 5.33 16.35
CA LYS A 100 9.15 4.98 16.85
C LYS A 100 10.09 4.87 15.64
N GLN A 101 10.30 6.00 14.99
CA GLN A 101 11.51 6.24 14.21
C GLN A 101 12.32 7.28 14.96
N GLY A 102 13.00 6.81 16.00
CA GLY A 102 14.26 7.43 16.38
C GLY A 102 15.26 7.10 15.28
N ASP A 103 15.95 8.14 14.85
CA ASP A 103 17.17 8.14 14.04
C ASP A 103 16.97 8.02 12.53
N ALA A 104 16.79 9.21 11.97
CA ALA A 104 17.03 9.55 10.59
C ALA A 104 18.48 9.22 10.19
N THR A 105 18.63 8.44 9.14
CA THR A 105 19.72 8.68 8.18
C THR A 105 19.08 8.70 6.81
N ALA A 106 18.84 9.91 6.31
CA ALA A 106 18.41 10.15 4.95
C ALA A 106 19.65 10.05 4.03
N PRO A 107 19.55 9.38 2.86
CA PRO A 107 20.36 9.75 1.73
C PRO A 107 19.58 10.71 0.82
N THR A 108 20.00 11.96 0.87
CA THR A 108 20.12 12.94 -0.21
C THR A 108 19.31 12.69 -1.49
N CYS A 109 18.20 13.43 -1.65
CA CYS A 109 17.65 13.77 -2.97
C CYS A 109 18.53 14.85 -3.60
N THR A 110 19.51 14.46 -4.43
CA THR A 110 20.05 15.34 -5.48
C THR A 110 19.22 15.14 -6.73
N ALA A 111 18.27 16.05 -6.97
CA ALA A 111 17.70 16.24 -8.29
C ALA A 111 18.47 17.38 -8.97
N THR A 112 19.22 17.02 -10.00
CA THR A 112 19.88 17.96 -10.94
C THR A 112 18.80 18.76 -11.69
N PRO A 113 18.90 20.11 -11.79
CA PRO A 113 18.01 20.86 -12.66
C PRO A 113 18.43 20.71 -14.13
N VAL A 114 17.45 20.44 -14.97
CA VAL A 114 17.51 20.34 -16.43
C VAL A 114 17.98 21.68 -17.01
N SER A 115 19.07 21.66 -17.78
CA SER A 115 19.48 22.77 -18.67
C SER A 115 18.52 22.84 -19.86
N GLU A 116 17.95 24.02 -20.09
CA GLU A 116 17.23 24.40 -21.31
C GLU A 116 18.05 25.51 -22.01
N PRO A 117 18.23 25.47 -23.35
CA PRO A 117 19.18 26.34 -24.06
C PRO A 117 18.55 27.70 -24.43
N PRO A 118 19.33 28.80 -24.51
CA PRO A 118 18.83 30.05 -25.08
C PRO A 118 18.99 30.10 -26.62
N GLU A 119 17.85 30.34 -27.27
CA GLU A 119 17.67 30.67 -28.69
C GLU A 119 18.17 32.10 -28.97
N ALA A 120 18.95 32.25 -30.05
CA ALA A 120 19.38 33.54 -30.60
C ALA A 120 18.23 34.23 -31.35
N PRO A 121 18.30 35.55 -31.55
CA PRO A 121 18.94 36.03 -32.79
C PRO A 121 20.04 37.08 -32.59
#